data_AF-A0A4Y1Q6S9-F1
#
_entry.id   AF-A0A4Y1Q6S9-F1
#
_cell.length_a   1.000
_cell.length_b   1.000
_cell.length_c   1.000
_cell.angle_alpha   90.00
_cell.angle_beta   90.00
_cell.angle_gamma   90.00
#
_symmetry.space_group_name_H-M   'P 1'
#
loop_
_entity.id
_entity.type
_entity.pdbx_description
1 polymer ?
#
loop_
_entity_poly.entity_id
_entity_poly.type
_entity_poly.pdbx_seq_one_letter_code
_entity_poly.pdbx_strand_id
1 'polypeptide(L)'
;TLVSNLRPGRKGPLRCIDVAGGTGDIALRILDHAREEYADRETTVDIVDINAQMLREGFKRFKKTMYHNTPQVSFHEANAQELPSSQFEDDSY
;
A
#
# COMPACT_ATOMS: atom_id res chain seq x y z
N THR A 1 14.77 -0.34 -9.38
CA THR A 1 14.26 0.69 -8.44
C THR A 1 14.00 0.02 -7.09
N LEU A 2 13.62 0.75 -6.03
CA LEU A 2 13.31 0.17 -4.71
C LEU A 2 12.36 -1.05 -4.81
N VAL A 3 11.27 -0.92 -5.57
CA VAL A 3 10.28 -2.00 -5.75
C VAL A 3 10.87 -3.23 -6.47
N SER A 4 11.76 -3.03 -7.45
CA SER A 4 12.42 -4.14 -8.17
C SER A 4 13.32 -5.00 -7.27
N ASN A 5 13.83 -4.42 -6.18
CA ASN A 5 14.61 -5.16 -5.19
C ASN A 5 13.71 -5.90 -4.18
N LEU A 6 12.57 -5.30 -3.80
CA LEU A 6 11.56 -5.92 -2.93
C LEU A 6 10.96 -7.18 -3.57
N ARG A 7 10.72 -7.16 -4.89
CA ARG A 7 10.12 -8.28 -5.66
C ARG A 7 8.81 -8.81 -5.02
N PRO A 8 7.82 -7.94 -4.75
CA PRO A 8 6.53 -8.36 -4.21
C PRO A 8 5.86 -9.39 -5.12
N GLY A 9 5.18 -10.38 -4.55
CA GLY A 9 4.55 -11.49 -5.27
C GLY A 9 5.48 -12.65 -5.65
N ARG A 10 6.81 -12.47 -5.65
CA ARG A 10 7.77 -13.51 -6.09
C ARG A 10 7.71 -14.79 -5.25
N LYS A 11 7.49 -14.65 -3.94
CA LYS A 11 7.41 -15.78 -2.98
C LYS A 11 5.98 -16.00 -2.48
N GLY A 12 5.00 -15.48 -3.21
CA GLY A 12 3.62 -15.35 -2.76
C GLY A 12 3.27 -13.93 -2.33
N PRO A 13 2.02 -13.73 -1.87
CA PRO A 13 1.49 -12.42 -1.50
C PRO A 13 2.29 -11.77 -0.37
N LEU A 14 2.53 -10.47 -0.49
CA LEU A 14 3.10 -9.66 0.57
C LEU A 14 2.06 -8.73 1.17
N ARG A 15 2.23 -8.43 2.46
CA ARG A 15 1.50 -7.36 3.13
C ARG A 15 2.48 -6.22 3.36
N CYS A 16 2.20 -5.06 2.79
CA CYS A 16 3.10 -3.91 2.85
C CYS A 16 2.45 -2.73 3.56
N ILE A 17 3.27 -1.89 4.19
CA ILE A 17 2.88 -0.58 4.70
C ILE A 17 3.67 0.51 3.99
N ASP A 18 2.97 1.50 3.43
CA ASP A 18 3.54 2.67 2.76
C ASP A 18 3.40 3.89 3.68
N VAL A 19 4.37 4.05 4.58
CA VAL A 19 4.39 5.12 5.60
C VAL A 19 4.84 6.44 4.97
N ALA A 20 4.15 7.54 5.32
CA ALA A 20 4.21 8.80 4.58
C ALA A 20 3.88 8.59 3.09
N GLY A 21 2.92 7.69 2.83
CA GLY A 21 2.60 7.24 1.49
C GLY A 21 1.88 8.27 0.63
N GLY A 22 1.37 9.35 1.23
CA GLY A 22 0.73 10.47 0.53
C GLY A 22 -0.37 10.03 -0.44
N THR A 23 -0.11 10.19 -1.74
CA THR A 23 -1.01 9.79 -2.82
C THR A 23 -0.90 8.33 -3.27
N GLY A 24 -0.07 7.53 -2.60
CA GLY A 24 0.09 6.08 -2.83
C GLY A 24 0.92 5.72 -4.07
N ASP A 25 1.92 6.53 -4.42
CA ASP A 25 2.79 6.27 -5.57
C ASP A 25 3.61 4.99 -5.43
N ILE A 26 4.15 4.71 -4.24
CA ILE A 26 4.90 3.50 -3.99
C ILE A 26 3.96 2.30 -3.86
N ALA A 27 2.82 2.46 -3.17
CA ALA A 27 1.77 1.45 -3.12
C ALA A 27 1.33 0.96 -4.51
N LEU A 28 1.05 1.86 -5.45
CA LEU A 28 0.71 1.46 -6.83
C LEU A 28 1.83 0.66 -7.49
N ARG A 29 3.08 1.11 -7.35
CA ARG A 29 4.23 0.41 -7.94
C ARG A 29 4.43 -0.98 -7.34
N ILE A 30 4.20 -1.16 -6.03
CA ILE A 30 4.25 -2.47 -5.38
C ILE A 30 3.17 -3.39 -5.96
N LEU A 31 1.93 -2.91 -6.02
CA LEU A 31 0.80 -3.68 -6.53
C LEU A 31 0.92 -4.02 -8.01
N ASP A 32 1.34 -3.06 -8.84
CA ASP A 32 1.54 -3.25 -10.27
C ASP A 32 2.68 -4.25 -10.51
N HIS A 33 3.80 -4.13 -9.78
CA HIS A 33 4.92 -5.06 -9.91
C HIS A 33 4.52 -6.49 -9.53
N ALA A 34 3.82 -6.68 -8.41
CA ALA A 34 3.34 -8.00 -7.99
C ALA A 34 2.43 -8.65 -9.05
N ARG A 35 1.50 -7.86 -9.58
CA ARG A 35 0.56 -8.28 -10.63
C ARG A 35 1.25 -8.60 -11.95
N GLU A 36 2.12 -7.71 -12.43
CA GLU A 36 2.67 -7.79 -13.78
C GLU A 36 3.79 -8.81 -13.89
N GLU A 37 4.67 -8.90 -12.88
CA GLU A 37 5.84 -9.78 -12.94
C GLU A 37 5.54 -11.19 -12.40
N TYR A 38 4.62 -11.31 -11.45
CA TYR A 38 4.37 -12.58 -10.74
C TYR A 38 2.91 -13.02 -10.75
N ALA A 39 2.03 -12.32 -11.47
CA ALA A 39 0.59 -12.60 -11.55
C ALA A 39 -0.14 -12.58 -10.19
N ASP A 40 0.47 -11.98 -9.16
CA ASP A 40 -0.07 -11.91 -7.81
C ASP A 40 -1.16 -10.82 -7.71
N ARG A 41 -2.33 -11.23 -7.23
CA ARG A 41 -3.51 -10.37 -7.02
C ARG A 41 -3.95 -10.29 -5.56
N GLU A 42 -3.13 -10.82 -4.66
CA GLU A 42 -3.42 -10.91 -3.23
C GLU A 42 -2.47 -10.05 -2.39
N THR A 43 -1.34 -9.57 -2.94
CA THR A 43 -0.51 -8.55 -2.27
C THR A 43 -1.38 -7.34 -1.89
N THR A 44 -1.25 -6.89 -0.63
CA THR A 44 -1.98 -5.76 -0.05
C THR A 44 -1.03 -4.65 0.37
N VAL A 45 -1.50 -3.40 0.31
CA VAL A 45 -0.74 -2.24 0.80
C VAL A 45 -1.63 -1.33 1.64
N ASP A 46 -1.24 -1.13 2.90
CA ASP A 46 -1.77 -0.11 3.78
C ASP A 46 -1.05 1.23 3.53
N ILE A 47 -1.75 2.24 3.01
CA ILE A 47 -1.21 3.58 2.75
C ILE A 47 -1.45 4.45 3.98
N VAL A 48 -0.37 4.96 4.57
CA VAL A 48 -0.43 5.68 5.84
C VAL A 48 0.18 7.07 5.70
N ASP A 49 -0.57 8.11 6.05
CA ASP A 49 -0.09 9.49 6.05
C ASP A 49 -0.79 10.31 7.14
N ILE A 50 -0.10 11.31 7.70
CA ILE A 50 -0.70 12.21 8.69
C ILE A 50 -1.63 13.25 8.05
N ASN A 51 -1.50 13.47 6.74
CA ASN A 51 -2.26 14.47 6.01
C ASN A 51 -3.48 13.84 5.30
N ALA A 52 -4.65 14.02 5.90
CA ALA A 52 -5.94 13.62 5.33
C ALA A 52 -6.21 14.14 3.90
N GLN A 53 -5.63 15.28 3.50
CA GLN A 53 -5.77 15.79 2.13
C GLN A 53 -5.01 14.94 1.13
N MET A 54 -3.79 14.51 1.47
CA MET A 54 -2.98 13.64 0.62
C MET A 54 -3.68 12.28 0.42
N LEU A 55 -4.20 11.70 1.50
CA LEU A 55 -4.97 10.45 1.44
C LEU A 55 -6.23 10.58 0.59
N ARG A 56 -6.95 11.71 0.66
CA ARG A 56 -8.12 11.97 -0.20
C ARG A 56 -7.75 12.06 -1.68
N GLU A 57 -6.64 12.71 -2.02
CA GLU A 57 -6.15 12.75 -3.40
C GLU A 57 -5.66 11.37 -3.86
N GLY A 58 -5.00 10.61 -2.99
CA GLY A 58 -4.65 9.21 -3.22
C GLY A 58 -5.88 8.35 -3.50
N PHE A 59 -6.92 8.46 -2.68
CA PHE A 59 -8.17 7.74 -2.89
C PHE A 59 -8.80 8.07 -4.25
N LYS A 60 -8.87 9.36 -4.63
CA LYS A 60 -9.36 9.79 -5.96
C LYS A 60 -8.52 9.22 -7.10
N ARG A 61 -7.20 9.12 -6.93
CA ARG A 61 -6.30 8.50 -7.90
C ARG A 61 -6.58 7.01 -8.03
N PHE A 62 -6.68 6.30 -6.92
CA PHE A 62 -6.96 4.86 -6.90
C PHE A 62 -8.29 4.54 -7.55
N LYS A 63 -9.28 5.46 -7.51
CA LYS A 63 -10.54 5.28 -8.26
C LYS A 63 -10.39 5.02 -9.76
N LYS A 64 -9.27 5.45 -10.35
CA LYS A 64 -8.96 5.30 -11.77
C LYS A 64 -8.12 4.06 -12.06
N THR A 65 -7.86 3.24 -11.05
CA THR A 65 -7.03 2.03 -11.13
C THR A 65 -7.88 0.80 -10.89
N MET A 66 -7.37 -0.38 -11.26
CA MET A 66 -8.05 -1.64 -10.98
C MET A 66 -8.08 -2.03 -9.50
N TYR A 67 -7.32 -1.33 -8.65
CA TYR A 67 -7.26 -1.59 -7.20
C TYR A 67 -8.38 -0.90 -6.42
N HIS A 68 -9.16 -0.02 -7.05
CA HIS A 68 -10.32 0.59 -6.41
C HIS A 68 -11.30 -0.48 -5.92
N ASN A 69 -11.75 -0.37 -4.66
CA ASN A 69 -12.76 -1.25 -4.07
C ASN A 69 -12.31 -2.72 -4.02
N THR A 70 -11.00 -2.95 -3.99
CA THR A 70 -10.42 -4.27 -3.74
C THR A 70 -9.85 -4.31 -2.31
N PRO A 71 -9.68 -5.49 -1.71
CA PRO A 71 -8.99 -5.62 -0.43
C PRO A 71 -7.47 -5.36 -0.54
N GLN A 72 -6.93 -5.09 -1.74
CA GLN A 72 -5.51 -4.87 -1.96
C GLN A 72 -5.01 -3.52 -1.47
N VAL A 73 -5.90 -2.56 -1.18
CA VAL A 73 -5.50 -1.22 -0.72
C VAL A 73 -6.42 -0.67 0.34
N SER A 74 -5.82 0.00 1.30
CA SER A 74 -6.46 0.66 2.44
C SER A 74 -5.74 1.97 2.72
N PHE A 75 -6.48 2.99 3.14
CA PHE A 75 -5.96 4.32 3.44
C PHE A 75 -6.19 4.63 4.91
N HIS A 76 -5.13 5.04 5.61
CA HIS A 76 -5.17 5.26 7.04
C HIS A 76 -4.50 6.59 7.39
N GLU A 77 -5.23 7.45 8.10
CA GLU A 77 -4.66 8.67 8.66
C GLU A 77 -3.97 8.33 9.99
N ALA A 78 -2.64 8.38 10.02
CA ALA A 78 -1.87 8.11 11.24
C ALA A 78 -0.51 8.80 11.25
N ASN A 79 0.03 9.03 12.45
CA ASN A 79 1.36 9.57 12.64
C ASN A 79 2.41 8.46 12.57
N ALA A 80 3.36 8.58 11.65
CA ALA A 80 4.45 7.62 11.47
C ALA A 80 5.34 7.42 12.72
N GLN A 81 5.42 8.43 13.60
CA GLN A 81 6.21 8.35 14.83
C GLN A 81 5.49 7.59 15.95
N GLU A 82 4.18 7.38 15.82
CA GLU A 82 3.33 6.73 16.83
C GLU A 82 2.16 6.03 16.13
N LEU A 83 2.47 4.90 15.46
CA LEU A 83 1.45 4.10 14.80
C LEU A 83 0.61 3.35 15.85
N PRO A 84 -0.73 3.43 15.79
CA PRO A 84 -1.59 2.77 16.77
C PRO A 84 -1.57 1.24 16.60
N SER A 85 -1.15 0.52 17.63
CA SER A 85 -1.07 -0.95 17.63
C SER A 85 -2.42 -1.66 17.45
N SER A 86 -3.52 -0.98 17.77
CA SER A 86 -4.88 -1.47 17.51
C SER A 86 -5.22 -1.58 16.02
N GLN A 87 -4.44 -0.92 15.16
CA GLN A 87 -4.64 -0.86 13.71
C GLN A 87 -3.47 -1.50 12.95
N PHE A 88 -2.26 -1.37 13.50
CA PHE A 88 -1.03 -1.91 12.93
C PHE A 88 -0.38 -2.85 13.95
N GLU A 89 -0.67 -4.14 13.84
CA GLU A 89 -0.10 -5.16 14.73
C GLU A 89 1.41 -5.28 14.53
N ASP A 90 2.16 -5.41 15.63
CA ASP A 90 3.61 -5.64 15.59
C ASP A 90 3.92 -6.96 14.86
N ASP A 91 5.02 -6.97 14.10
CA ASP A 91 5.51 -8.13 13.33
C ASP A 91 4.49 -8.73 12.32
N SER A 92 3.50 -7.93 11.88
CA SER A 92 2.42 -8.37 10.97
C SER A 92 2.60 -8.01 9.48
N TYR A 93 3.77 -7.47 9.11
CA TYR A 93 4.12 -7.01 7.76
C TYR A 93 5.41 -7.66 7.25
#